data_AF-A0A7K2N3Z2-F1
#
_entry.id   AF-A0A7K2N3Z2-F1
#
_cell.length_a   1.000
_cell.length_b   1.000
_cell.length_c   1.000
_cell.angle_alpha   90.00
_cell.angle_beta   90.00
_cell.angle_gamma   90.00
#
_symmetry.space_group_name_H-M   'P 1'
#
loop_
_entity.id
_entity.type
_entity.pdbx_description
1 polymer ?
#
loop_
_entity_poly.entity_id
_entity_poly.type
_entity_poly.pdbx_seq_one_letter_code
_entity_poly.pdbx_strand_id
1 'polypeptide(L)' 'RPRWLNYRFGLVTRALAERVHADGLLLSAWTPDTRRTMRRLRAAGVDSITTNRIDVLCALRDVGEARTEVP' A
#
# COMPACT_ATOMS: atom_id res chain seq x y z
N ARG A 1 -3.89 -22.61 1.08
CA ARG A 1 -4.82 -21.60 0.50
C ARG A 1 -4.04 -20.30 0.30
N PRO A 2 -4.23 -19.57 -0.81
CA PRO A 2 -3.52 -18.31 -1.04
C PRO A 2 -3.86 -17.31 0.06
N ARG A 3 -2.85 -16.56 0.54
CA ARG A 3 -3.01 -15.50 1.54
C ARG A 3 -3.07 -14.11 0.94
N TRP A 4 -2.80 -13.97 -0.36
CA TRP A 4 -2.59 -12.70 -1.02
C TRP A 4 -3.53 -12.53 -2.19
N LEU A 5 -4.10 -11.34 -2.32
CA LEU A 5 -4.74 -10.86 -3.54
C LEU A 5 -3.87 -9.74 -4.12
N ASN A 6 -3.57 -9.83 -5.41
CA ASN A 6 -2.71 -8.88 -6.10
C ASN A 6 -3.48 -8.18 -7.23
N TYR A 7 -3.67 -6.87 -7.10
CA TYR A 7 -4.44 -6.07 -8.05
C TYR A 7 -3.58 -4.97 -8.68
N ARG A 8 -3.92 -4.59 -9.91
CA ARG A 8 -3.38 -3.37 -10.51
C ARG A 8 -3.79 -2.19 -9.65
N PHE A 9 -2.89 -1.25 -9.38
CA PHE A 9 -3.14 -0.17 -8.42
C PHE A 9 -4.45 0.60 -8.65
N GLY A 10 -4.90 0.75 -9.91
CA GLY A 10 -6.12 1.47 -10.26
C GLY A 10 -7.42 0.81 -9.78
N LEU A 11 -7.37 -0.47 -9.38
CA LEU A 11 -8.52 -1.21 -8.84
C LEU A 11 -8.59 -1.14 -7.31
N VAL A 12 -7.53 -0.64 -6.66
CA VAL A 12 -7.44 -0.64 -5.21
C VAL A 12 -8.16 0.57 -4.62
N THR A 13 -9.14 0.28 -3.77
CA THR A 13 -9.87 1.27 -2.97
C THR A 13 -9.79 0.89 -1.49
N ARG A 14 -10.14 1.83 -0.60
CA ARG A 14 -10.23 1.56 0.83
C ARG A 14 -11.27 0.48 1.15
N ALA A 15 -12.44 0.53 0.49
CA ALA A 15 -13.49 -0.48 0.68
C ALA A 15 -13.04 -1.88 0.24
N LEU A 16 -12.23 -1.97 -0.83
CA LEU A 16 -11.62 -3.23 -1.23
C LEU A 16 -10.66 -3.75 -0.14
N ALA A 17 -9.76 -2.90 0.37
CA ALA A 17 -8.83 -3.29 1.42
C ALA A 17 -9.54 -3.80 2.68
N GLU A 18 -10.53 -3.04 3.17
CA GLU A 18 -11.34 -3.42 4.33
C GLU A 18 -12.01 -4.78 4.13
N ARG A 19 -12.56 -5.06 2.93
CA ARG A 19 -13.14 -6.36 2.61
C ARG A 19 -12.11 -7.49 2.59
N VAL A 20 -10.97 -7.26 1.92
CA VAL A 20 -9.89 -8.26 1.83
C VAL A 20 -9.37 -8.63 3.22
N HIS A 21 -9.20 -7.63 4.09
CA HIS A 21 -8.78 -7.84 5.47
C HIS A 21 -9.85 -8.54 6.32
N ALA A 22 -11.13 -8.23 6.14
CA ALA A 22 -12.23 -8.92 6.80
C ALA A 22 -12.29 -10.42 6.42
N ASP A 23 -11.89 -10.76 5.20
CA ASP A 23 -11.77 -12.14 4.72
C ASP A 23 -10.46 -12.83 5.17
N GLY A 24 -9.61 -12.16 5.97
CA GLY A 24 -8.35 -12.70 6.50
C GLY A 24 -7.22 -12.81 5.47
N LEU A 25 -7.32 -12.07 4.36
CA LEU A 25 -6.36 -12.05 3.27
C LEU A 25 -5.51 -10.76 3.32
N LEU A 26 -4.39 -10.76 2.59
CA LEU A 26 -3.48 -9.64 2.42
C LEU A 26 -3.61 -9.06 1.01
N LEU A 27 -3.46 -7.73 0.89
CA LEU A 27 -3.65 -6.99 -0.36
C LEU A 27 -2.33 -6.41 -0.86
N SER A 28 -1.93 -6.81 -2.08
CA SER A 28 -0.80 -6.24 -2.81
C SER A 28 -1.26 -5.43 -4.02
N ALA A 29 -0.57 -4.33 -4.32
CA ALA A 29 -0.82 -3.48 -5.47
C ALA A 29 0.40 -3.38 -6.39
N TRP A 30 0.22 -3.58 -7.71
CA TRP A 30 1.32 -3.49 -8.69
C TRP A 30 1.22 -2.28 -9.65
N THR A 31 2.40 -1.78 -10.04
CA THR A 31 2.72 -0.65 -10.95
C THR A 31 2.24 0.76 -10.55
N PRO A 32 2.20 1.17 -9.25
CA PRO A 32 2.02 2.57 -8.92
C PRO A 32 3.37 3.31 -8.99
N ASP A 33 3.72 3.93 -10.11
CA ASP A 33 5.05 4.57 -10.28
C ASP A 33 5.06 6.08 -9.95
N THR A 34 4.12 6.56 -9.13
CA THR A 34 4.11 7.95 -8.65
C THR A 34 3.96 8.05 -7.14
N ARG A 35 4.62 9.06 -6.54
CA ARG A 35 4.51 9.38 -5.10
C ARG A 35 3.08 9.64 -4.66
N ARG A 36 2.26 10.26 -5.53
CA ARG A 36 0.83 10.53 -5.24
C ARG A 36 0.04 9.22 -5.15
N THR A 37 0.21 8.32 -6.11
CA THR A 37 -0.47 7.03 -6.13
C THR A 37 -0.07 6.17 -4.94
N MET A 38 1.24 6.02 -4.67
CA MET A 38 1.72 5.23 -3.52
C MET A 38 1.19 5.75 -2.18
N ARG A 39 1.13 7.07 -1.97
CA ARG A 39 0.51 7.66 -0.76
C ARG A 39 -0.96 7.29 -0.63
N ARG A 40 -1.71 7.34 -1.73
CA ARG A 40 -3.13 6.96 -1.73
C ARG A 40 -3.33 5.48 -1.42
N LEU A 41 -2.48 4.61 -1.96
CA LEU A 41 -2.51 3.16 -1.67
C LEU A 41 -2.19 2.86 -0.21
N ARG A 42 -1.15 3.49 0.36
CA ARG A 42 -0.84 3.39 1.80
C ARG A 42 -2.04 3.82 2.66
N ALA A 43 -2.67 4.94 2.31
CA ALA A 43 -3.86 5.43 3.00
C ALA A 43 -5.11 4.53 2.78
N ALA A 44 -5.17 3.80 1.66
CA ALA A 44 -6.22 2.83 1.39
C ALA A 44 -6.05 1.51 2.16
N GLY A 45 -4.86 1.25 2.72
CA GLY A 45 -4.60 0.05 3.54
C GLY A 45 -4.01 -1.13 2.78
N VAL A 46 -3.24 -0.91 1.71
CA VAL A 46 -2.49 -2.03 1.09
C VAL A 46 -1.38 -2.54 2.01
N ASP A 47 -1.15 -3.84 2.00
CA ASP A 47 -0.09 -4.50 2.76
C ASP A 47 1.24 -4.53 2.00
N SER A 48 1.18 -4.43 0.66
CA SER A 48 2.37 -4.43 -0.19
C SER A 48 2.19 -3.56 -1.45
N ILE A 49 3.29 -2.96 -1.90
CA ILE A 49 3.38 -2.17 -3.14
C ILE A 49 4.54 -2.68 -3.97
N THR A 50 4.27 -3.08 -5.21
CA THR A 50 5.28 -3.45 -6.22
C THR A 50 5.42 -2.32 -7.24
N THR A 51 6.56 -1.62 -7.24
CA THR A 51 6.82 -0.43 -8.07
C THR A 51 8.20 -0.45 -8.73
N ASN A 52 8.34 0.24 -9.86
CA ASN A 52 9.62 0.52 -10.49
C ASN A 52 10.38 1.69 -9.85
N ARG A 53 9.76 2.37 -8.86
CA ARG A 53 10.26 3.58 -8.20
C ARG A 53 10.50 3.35 -6.72
N ILE A 54 11.36 2.38 -6.40
CA ILE A 54 11.66 1.98 -5.01
C ILE A 54 12.22 3.14 -4.17
N ASP A 55 12.98 4.05 -4.79
CA ASP A 55 13.47 5.30 -4.20
C ASP A 55 12.33 6.12 -3.58
N VAL A 56 11.24 6.27 -4.34
CA VAL A 56 10.06 7.04 -3.93
C VAL A 56 9.31 6.34 -2.80
N LEU A 57 9.19 5.01 -2.85
CA LEU A 57 8.51 4.22 -1.82
C LEU A 57 9.25 4.28 -0.48
N CYS A 58 10.58 4.13 -0.50
CA CYS A 58 11.42 4.26 0.70
C CYS A 58 11.28 5.65 1.33
N ALA A 59 11.38 6.71 0.53
CA ALA A 59 11.20 8.09 1.01
C ALA A 59 9.78 8.40 1.53
N LEU A 60 8.79 7.53 1.29
CA LEU A 60 7.44 7.63 1.88
C LEU A 60 7.31 6.87 3.20
N ARG A 61 8.13 5.85 3.43
CA ARG A 61 8.17 5.09 4.69
C ARG A 61 8.80 5.93 5.80
N ASP A 62 9.95 6.54 5.51
CA ASP A 62 10.74 7.29 6.49
C ASP A 62 9.99 8.53 7.05
N VAL A 63 9.15 9.18 6.21
CA VAL A 63 8.30 10.30 6.65
C VAL A 63 7.18 9.87 7.61
N GLY A 64 6.77 8.60 7.58
CA GLY A 64 5.79 8.04 8.52
C GLY A 64 6.41 7.73 9.88
N GLU A 65 7.63 7.19 9.90
CA GLU A 65 8.37 6.84 11.11
C GLU A 65 8.79 8.10 11.90
N ALA A 66 9.26 9.15 11.20
CA ALA A 66 9.63 10.42 11.82
C ALA A 66 8.46 11.18 12.50
N ARG A 67 7.20 10.76 12.28
CA ARG A 67 6.02 11.31 12.98
C ARG A 67 5.62 10.54 14.22
N THR A 68 6.22 9.38 14.46
CA THR A 68 5.89 8.47 15.57
C THR A 68 6.89 8.58 16.72
N GLU A 69 8.06 9.18 16.49
CA GLU A 69 8.95 9.65 17.55
C GLU A 69 8.41 10.96 18.14
N VAL A 70 7.62 10.84 19.20
CA VAL A 70 7.35 11.91 20.17
C VAL A 70 8.29 11.66 21.36
N PRO A 71 9.00 12.68 21.88
CA PRO A 71 9.83 12.52 23.08
C PRO A 71 9.01 12.19 24.33
#